data_AF-A0A6V6ZQB3-F1
#
_entry.id   AF-A0A6V6ZQB3-F1
#
_cell.length_a   1.000
_cell.length_b   1.000
_cell.length_c   1.000
_cell.angle_alpha   90.00
_cell.angle_beta   90.00
_cell.angle_gamma   90.00
#
_symmetry.space_group_name_H-M   'P 1'
#
loop_
_entity.id
_entity.type
_entity.pdbx_description
1 polymer ?
#
loop_
_entity_poly.entity_id
_entity_poly.type
_entity_poly.pdbx_seq_one_letter_code
_entity_poly.pdbx_strand_id
1 'polypeptide(L)'
;MSGQKQKFTSQDFALSSTQDRQYAYFAVTSNEPISDHVSSIPLEPSRYWNVGEIVVRGDREFARRGSRWVIESGLPESEPLETHIEAVIETVTPVLVRLQELPKHCIQSVVCVAFSVQSSGFVLPPKLLGQISDLGVNLEYDFYSNIDPHDELAELRSLIARDR
;
A
#
# COMPACT_ATOMS: atom_id res chain seq x y z
N MET A 1 26.71 17.32 13.40
CA MET A 1 25.40 16.84 13.90
C MET A 1 24.97 15.72 12.97
N SER A 2 25.19 14.47 13.40
CA SER A 2 24.93 13.27 12.58
C SER A 2 23.45 12.92 12.68
N GLY A 3 22.70 13.10 11.59
CA GLY A 3 21.32 12.65 11.48
C GLY A 3 21.29 11.13 11.31
N GLN A 4 20.79 10.42 12.33
CA GLN A 4 20.51 8.99 12.21
C GLN A 4 19.46 8.79 11.10
N LYS A 5 19.87 8.16 10.00
CA LYS A 5 18.95 7.58 9.03
C LYS A 5 18.28 6.38 9.69
N GLN A 6 17.01 6.53 10.05
CA GLN A 6 16.20 5.43 10.53
C GLN A 6 16.05 4.42 9.38
N LYS A 7 16.69 3.24 9.52
CA LYS A 7 16.51 2.13 8.59
C LYS A 7 15.18 1.48 8.91
N PHE A 8 14.16 1.74 8.10
CA PHE A 8 12.93 0.95 8.13
C PHE A 8 13.19 -0.36 7.38
N THR A 9 13.10 -1.49 8.09
CA THR A 9 13.18 -2.81 7.48
C THR A 9 11.78 -3.29 7.11
N SER A 10 11.67 -4.12 6.06
CA SER A 10 10.38 -4.72 5.67
C SER A 10 9.80 -5.67 6.74
N GLN A 11 10.61 -6.04 7.74
CA GLN A 11 10.18 -6.85 8.89
C GLN A 11 9.52 -6.02 10.00
N ASP A 12 9.81 -4.72 10.09
CA ASP A 12 9.19 -3.84 11.09
C ASP A 12 7.69 -3.65 10.84
N PHE A 13 7.21 -3.94 9.61
CA PHE A 13 5.80 -3.87 9.26
C PHE A 13 5.03 -5.17 9.47
N ALA A 14 5.71 -6.31 9.63
CA ALA A 14 5.06 -7.62 9.51
C ALA A 14 4.82 -8.36 10.82
N LEU A 15 5.38 -7.94 11.96
CA LEU A 15 5.32 -8.74 13.19
C LEU A 15 5.21 -7.88 14.45
N SER A 16 3.98 -7.61 14.92
CA SER A 16 3.59 -7.71 16.36
C SER A 16 2.25 -7.04 16.73
N SER A 17 1.48 -6.45 15.80
CA SER A 17 0.15 -5.94 16.17
C SER A 17 -0.90 -7.04 16.08
N THR A 18 -1.39 -7.49 17.24
CA THR A 18 -2.65 -8.27 17.34
C THR A 18 -3.90 -7.44 17.03
N GLN A 19 -3.72 -6.17 16.64
CA GLN A 19 -4.78 -5.23 16.35
C GLN A 19 -5.03 -5.16 14.85
N ASP A 20 -6.31 -5.22 14.50
CA ASP A 20 -6.76 -4.93 13.15
C ASP A 20 -6.41 -3.48 12.82
N ARG A 21 -5.89 -3.26 11.61
CA ARG A 21 -5.52 -1.93 11.13
C ARG A 21 -5.92 -1.76 9.68
N GLN A 22 -6.35 -0.55 9.35
CA GLN A 22 -6.77 -0.20 8.01
C GLN A 22 -6.20 1.17 7.66
N TYR A 23 -5.81 1.34 6.40
CA TYR A 23 -5.35 2.63 5.89
C TYR A 23 -5.53 2.68 4.39
N ALA A 24 -5.44 3.89 3.82
CA ALA A 24 -5.46 4.10 2.39
C ALA A 24 -4.27 4.94 1.91
N TYR A 25 -3.90 4.71 0.66
CA TYR A 25 -2.91 5.49 -0.08
C TYR A 25 -3.29 5.58 -1.56
N PHE A 26 -2.78 6.58 -2.26
CA PHE A 26 -2.81 6.64 -3.72
C PHE A 26 -1.54 6.03 -4.30
N ALA A 27 -1.67 5.27 -5.38
CA ALA A 27 -0.54 4.71 -6.08
C ALA A 27 -0.65 4.86 -7.60
N VAL A 28 0.50 5.14 -8.20
CA VAL A 28 0.76 4.95 -9.63
C VAL A 28 1.66 3.72 -9.78
N THR A 29 1.23 2.76 -10.59
CA THR A 29 1.97 1.53 -10.88
C THR A 29 2.21 1.36 -12.37
N SER A 30 3.33 0.73 -12.73
CA SER A 30 3.67 0.43 -14.13
C SER A 30 4.65 -0.75 -14.21
N ASN A 31 4.63 -1.45 -15.34
CA ASN A 31 5.68 -2.43 -15.69
C ASN A 31 6.88 -1.78 -16.41
N GLU A 32 6.82 -0.48 -16.65
CA GLU A 32 7.87 0.36 -17.25
C GLU A 32 8.38 1.39 -16.23
N PRO A 33 9.58 1.98 -16.42
CA PRO A 33 10.05 3.09 -15.60
C PRO A 33 9.09 4.28 -15.63
N ILE A 34 8.85 4.93 -14.48
CA ILE A 34 7.89 6.04 -14.36
C ILE A 34 8.53 7.37 -13.99
N SER A 35 9.85 7.42 -13.76
CA SER A 35 10.60 8.62 -13.31
C SER A 35 10.24 9.88 -14.09
N ASP A 36 10.24 9.76 -15.41
CA ASP A 36 10.13 10.90 -16.31
C ASP A 36 8.69 11.44 -16.33
N HIS A 37 7.73 10.61 -15.95
CA HIS A 37 6.31 10.96 -15.92
C HIS A 37 5.93 11.56 -14.57
N VAL A 38 6.32 10.91 -13.47
CA VAL A 38 5.92 11.33 -12.11
C VAL A 38 6.71 12.54 -11.60
N SER A 39 7.88 12.84 -12.17
CA SER A 39 8.66 14.05 -11.81
C SER A 39 7.96 15.38 -12.10
N SER A 40 6.93 15.37 -12.95
CA SER A 40 6.11 16.54 -13.27
C SER A 40 4.98 16.80 -12.25
N ILE A 41 4.71 15.85 -11.36
CA ILE A 41 3.67 15.95 -10.33
C ILE A 41 4.26 16.73 -9.15
N PRO A 42 3.67 17.86 -8.72
CA PRO A 42 4.20 18.68 -7.63
C PRO A 42 3.84 18.11 -6.25
N LEU A 43 4.06 16.80 -6.06
CA LEU A 43 3.88 16.09 -4.80
C LEU A 43 5.13 15.25 -4.52
N GLU A 44 5.58 15.27 -3.27
CA GLU A 44 6.67 14.39 -2.83
C GLU A 44 6.09 13.00 -2.53
N PRO A 45 6.57 11.92 -3.17
CA PRO A 45 6.09 10.58 -2.87
C PRO A 45 6.50 10.14 -1.46
N SER A 46 5.59 9.48 -0.75
CA SER A 46 5.92 8.73 0.46
C SER A 46 6.83 7.55 0.14
N ARG A 47 6.62 6.90 -1.02
CA ARG A 47 7.47 5.83 -1.54
C ARG A 47 7.56 5.88 -3.06
N TYR A 48 8.75 5.57 -3.57
CA TYR A 48 9.01 5.57 -4.99
C TYR A 48 10.11 4.56 -5.35
N TRP A 49 9.95 3.87 -6.47
CA TRP A 49 10.98 3.07 -7.11
C TRP A 49 10.63 2.82 -8.58
N ASN A 50 11.66 2.52 -9.38
CA ASN A 50 11.47 2.04 -10.75
C ASN A 50 11.57 0.52 -10.85
N VAL A 51 11.00 -0.03 -11.92
CA VAL A 51 11.27 -1.38 -12.38
C VAL A 51 12.78 -1.58 -12.62
N GLY A 52 13.30 -2.75 -12.26
CA GLY A 52 14.71 -3.10 -12.38
C GLY A 52 15.60 -2.55 -11.26
N GLU A 53 15.12 -1.63 -10.43
CA GLU A 53 15.87 -1.11 -9.29
C GLU A 53 16.21 -2.24 -8.30
N ILE A 54 17.45 -2.26 -7.81
CA ILE A 54 17.94 -3.29 -6.90
C ILE A 54 17.62 -2.91 -5.46
N VAL A 55 16.95 -3.83 -4.75
CA VAL A 55 16.70 -3.74 -3.31
C VAL A 55 17.36 -4.90 -2.59
N VAL A 56 18.03 -4.58 -1.50
CA VAL A 56 18.67 -5.56 -0.61
C VAL A 56 17.71 -5.91 0.52
N ARG A 57 17.41 -7.21 0.70
CA ARG A 57 16.64 -7.73 1.84
C ARG A 57 17.46 -8.84 2.51
N GLY A 58 17.99 -8.55 3.70
CA GLY A 58 18.99 -9.41 4.34
C GLY A 58 20.25 -9.48 3.47
N ASP A 59 20.72 -10.69 3.18
CA ASP A 59 21.92 -10.93 2.37
C ASP A 59 21.62 -11.18 0.88
N ARG A 60 20.41 -10.86 0.41
CA ARG A 60 19.99 -11.12 -0.97
C ARG A 60 19.57 -9.84 -1.69
N GLU A 61 20.00 -9.73 -2.94
CA GLU A 61 19.61 -8.67 -3.86
C GLU A 61 18.42 -9.12 -4.72
N PHE A 62 17.46 -8.22 -4.91
CA PHE A 62 16.29 -8.45 -5.74
C PHE A 62 16.05 -7.24 -6.65
N ALA A 63 15.82 -7.50 -7.93
CA ALA A 63 15.32 -6.49 -8.85
C ALA A 63 13.81 -6.30 -8.68
N ARG A 64 13.35 -5.05 -8.59
CA ARG A 64 11.92 -4.70 -8.57
C ARG A 64 11.27 -5.10 -9.89
N ARG A 65 10.13 -5.80 -9.82
CA ARG A 65 9.40 -6.28 -11.00
C ARG A 65 8.56 -5.23 -11.71
N GLY A 66 8.31 -4.10 -11.05
CA GLY A 66 7.52 -2.99 -11.57
C GLY A 66 7.85 -1.72 -10.83
N SER A 67 7.46 -0.59 -11.41
CA SER A 67 7.61 0.74 -10.84
C SER A 67 6.43 1.08 -9.95
N ARG A 68 6.68 1.90 -8.92
CA ARG A 68 5.62 2.40 -8.03
C ARG A 68 5.95 3.80 -7.56
N TRP A 69 4.94 4.64 -7.49
CA TRP A 69 4.96 5.97 -6.86
C TRP A 69 3.73 6.07 -5.96
N VAL A 70 3.91 6.45 -4.69
CA VAL A 70 2.89 6.32 -3.64
C VAL A 70 2.75 7.61 -2.86
N ILE A 71 1.52 7.99 -2.57
CA ILE A 71 1.14 9.05 -1.62
C ILE A 71 0.30 8.42 -0.51
N GLU A 72 0.85 8.35 0.68
CA GLU A 72 0.13 7.90 1.87
C GLU A 72 -0.77 9.01 2.41
N SER A 73 -1.87 8.64 3.04
CA SER A 73 -2.78 9.57 3.73
C SER A 73 -2.10 10.42 4.82
N GLY A 74 -0.97 9.95 5.37
CA GLY A 74 -0.22 10.64 6.43
C GLY A 74 -0.88 10.60 7.81
N LEU A 75 -2.01 9.90 7.95
CA LEU A 75 -2.75 9.74 9.20
C LEU A 75 -2.29 8.50 9.99
N PRO A 76 -2.46 8.48 11.32
CA PRO A 76 -2.26 7.27 12.11
C PRO A 76 -3.19 6.13 11.67
N GLU A 77 -2.71 4.88 11.66
CA GLU A 77 -3.51 3.69 11.29
C GLU A 77 -4.69 3.39 12.25
N SER A 78 -4.82 4.16 13.34
CA SER A 78 -5.98 4.13 14.24
C SER A 78 -7.17 4.92 13.73
N GLU A 79 -6.98 5.77 12.72
CA GLU A 79 -8.06 6.54 12.11
C GLU A 79 -8.96 5.65 11.24
N PRO A 80 -10.25 5.98 11.08
CA PRO A 80 -11.14 5.26 10.17
C PRO A 80 -10.62 5.24 8.74
N LEU A 81 -10.84 4.13 8.02
CA LEU A 81 -10.42 3.97 6.62
C LEU A 81 -10.98 5.08 5.73
N GLU A 82 -12.21 5.50 5.96
CA GLU A 82 -12.86 6.59 5.24
C GLU A 82 -12.06 7.90 5.38
N THR A 83 -11.57 8.21 6.58
CA THR A 83 -10.74 9.39 6.84
C THR A 83 -9.42 9.32 6.06
N HIS A 84 -8.81 8.14 5.98
CA HIS A 84 -7.61 7.94 5.15
C HIS A 84 -7.90 8.16 3.66
N ILE A 85 -9.03 7.64 3.15
CA ILE A 85 -9.42 7.82 1.75
C ILE A 85 -9.68 9.31 1.46
N GLU A 86 -10.41 10.00 2.34
CA GLU A 86 -10.69 11.44 2.20
C GLU A 86 -9.39 12.26 2.14
N ALA A 87 -8.44 11.99 3.05
CA ALA A 87 -7.14 12.67 3.05
C ALA A 87 -6.33 12.43 1.77
N VAL A 88 -6.39 11.21 1.23
CA VAL A 88 -5.75 10.86 -0.06
C VAL A 88 -6.40 11.65 -1.19
N ILE A 89 -7.73 11.66 -1.28
CA ILE A 89 -8.47 12.40 -2.30
C ILE A 89 -8.15 13.88 -2.23
N GLU A 90 -8.16 14.47 -1.03
CA GLU A 90 -7.81 15.89 -0.82
C GLU A 90 -6.39 16.20 -1.30
N THR A 91 -5.44 15.29 -1.09
CA THR A 91 -4.04 15.45 -1.51
C THR A 91 -3.86 15.37 -3.02
N VAL A 92 -4.56 14.46 -3.70
CA VAL A 92 -4.35 14.22 -5.14
C VAL A 92 -5.24 15.10 -6.03
N THR A 93 -6.38 15.57 -5.53
CA THR A 93 -7.33 16.40 -6.30
C THR A 93 -6.67 17.65 -6.90
N PRO A 94 -5.82 18.42 -6.19
CA PRO A 94 -5.17 19.61 -6.75
C PRO A 94 -4.24 19.33 -7.94
N VAL A 95 -3.76 18.09 -8.08
CA VAL A 95 -2.83 17.67 -9.15
C VAL A 95 -3.48 16.72 -10.15
N LEU A 96 -4.80 16.54 -10.11
CA LEU A 96 -5.53 15.57 -10.92
C LEU A 96 -5.27 15.72 -12.42
N VAL A 97 -5.18 16.96 -12.93
CA VAL A 97 -4.87 17.21 -14.35
C VAL A 97 -3.53 16.58 -14.74
N ARG A 98 -2.50 16.69 -13.89
CA ARG A 98 -1.18 16.08 -14.16
C ARG A 98 -1.21 14.57 -14.06
N LEU A 99 -1.99 14.05 -13.11
CA LEU A 99 -2.23 12.61 -12.98
C LEU A 99 -2.92 12.04 -14.22
N GLN A 100 -3.88 12.77 -14.80
CA GLN A 100 -4.57 12.38 -16.03
C GLN A 100 -3.70 12.46 -17.29
N GLU A 101 -2.62 13.26 -17.26
CA GLU A 101 -1.62 13.35 -18.34
C GLU A 101 -0.62 12.18 -18.35
N LEU A 102 -0.62 11.32 -17.32
CA LEU A 102 0.27 10.17 -17.25
C LEU A 102 0.01 9.19 -18.42
N PRO A 103 1.05 8.47 -18.89
CA PRO A 103 0.90 7.47 -19.95
C PRO A 103 -0.12 6.39 -19.59
N LYS A 104 -0.74 5.79 -20.61
CA LYS A 104 -1.77 4.73 -20.42
C LYS A 104 -1.26 3.48 -19.70
N HIS A 105 0.05 3.22 -19.70
CA HIS A 105 0.64 2.11 -18.95
C HIS A 105 0.73 2.38 -17.43
N CYS A 106 0.54 3.64 -17.01
CA CYS A 106 0.49 4.03 -15.61
C CYS A 106 -0.91 3.78 -15.06
N ILE A 107 -1.05 2.78 -14.21
CA ILE A 107 -2.29 2.44 -13.53
C ILE A 107 -2.36 3.24 -12.24
N GLN A 108 -3.46 3.96 -12.05
CA GLN A 108 -3.70 4.83 -10.91
C GLN A 108 -4.80 4.24 -10.04
N SER A 109 -4.53 4.14 -8.74
CA SER A 109 -5.42 3.47 -7.80
C SER A 109 -5.44 4.18 -6.44
N VAL A 110 -6.62 4.32 -5.85
CA VAL A 110 -6.76 4.44 -4.39
C VAL A 110 -6.73 3.02 -3.84
N VAL A 111 -5.71 2.69 -3.05
CA VAL A 111 -5.54 1.37 -2.46
C VAL A 111 -5.92 1.42 -0.99
N CYS A 112 -6.91 0.61 -0.63
CA CYS A 112 -7.34 0.39 0.74
C CYS A 112 -6.65 -0.87 1.26
N VAL A 113 -5.91 -0.78 2.36
CA VAL A 113 -5.24 -1.92 2.97
C VAL A 113 -5.93 -2.27 4.27
N ALA A 114 -6.13 -3.56 4.52
CA ALA A 114 -6.58 -4.07 5.80
C ALA A 114 -5.69 -5.23 6.26
N PHE A 115 -5.29 -5.16 7.52
CA PHE A 115 -4.76 -6.29 8.25
C PHE A 115 -5.79 -6.72 9.30
N SER A 116 -6.28 -7.96 9.22
CA SER A 116 -7.25 -8.49 10.19
C SER A 116 -7.06 -9.98 10.44
N VAL A 117 -7.48 -10.46 11.61
CA VAL A 117 -7.43 -11.88 11.97
C VAL A 117 -8.55 -12.69 11.29
N GLN A 118 -9.77 -12.14 11.16
CA GLN A 118 -10.93 -12.93 10.72
C GLN A 118 -11.67 -12.33 9.53
N SER A 119 -11.90 -11.03 9.51
CA SER A 119 -12.70 -10.40 8.47
C SER A 119 -12.31 -8.96 8.26
N SER A 120 -12.15 -8.58 7.00
CA SER A 120 -11.85 -7.23 6.61
C SER A 120 -12.96 -6.75 5.68
N GLY A 121 -14.06 -6.30 6.30
CA GLY A 121 -15.15 -5.61 5.63
C GLY A 121 -15.03 -4.12 5.85
N PHE A 122 -15.50 -3.35 4.88
CA PHE A 122 -15.70 -1.91 5.02
C PHE A 122 -16.89 -1.48 4.15
N VAL A 123 -17.47 -0.33 4.47
CA VAL A 123 -18.57 0.24 3.70
C VAL A 123 -18.19 1.67 3.36
N LEU A 124 -18.02 1.95 2.07
CA LEU A 124 -17.82 3.32 1.62
C LEU A 124 -19.18 4.00 1.41
N PRO A 125 -19.41 5.18 2.00
CA PRO A 125 -20.64 5.92 1.76
C PRO A 125 -20.72 6.34 0.28
N PRO A 126 -21.93 6.48 -0.31
CA PRO A 126 -22.10 6.84 -1.72
C PRO A 126 -21.37 8.13 -2.13
N LYS A 127 -21.27 9.10 -1.20
CA LYS A 127 -20.51 10.34 -1.41
C LYS A 127 -19.04 10.06 -1.72
N LEU A 128 -18.40 9.21 -0.92
CA LEU A 128 -16.97 8.91 -1.05
C LEU A 128 -16.70 8.08 -2.31
N LEU A 129 -17.59 7.14 -2.65
CA LEU A 129 -17.56 6.42 -3.93
C LEU A 129 -17.67 7.38 -5.12
N GLY A 130 -18.54 8.39 -5.04
CA GLY A 130 -18.65 9.45 -6.04
C GLY A 130 -17.34 10.22 -6.21
N GLN A 131 -16.71 10.63 -5.10
CA GLN A 131 -15.43 11.34 -5.13
C GLN A 131 -14.31 10.50 -5.75
N ILE A 132 -14.21 9.21 -5.42
CA ILE A 132 -13.23 8.30 -6.05
C ILE A 132 -13.53 8.16 -7.55
N SER A 133 -14.80 8.02 -7.92
CA SER A 133 -15.21 7.93 -9.32
C SER A 133 -14.84 9.20 -10.11
N ASP A 134 -14.98 10.38 -9.51
CA ASP A 134 -14.64 11.66 -10.13
C ASP A 134 -13.14 11.81 -10.41
N LEU A 135 -12.28 11.12 -9.64
CA LEU A 135 -10.85 11.05 -9.93
C LEU A 135 -10.55 10.22 -11.19
N GLY A 136 -11.45 9.30 -11.58
CA GLY A 136 -11.24 8.41 -12.73
C GLY A 136 -10.15 7.36 -12.50
N VAL A 137 -10.00 6.87 -11.28
CA VAL A 137 -8.96 5.94 -10.85
C VAL A 137 -9.56 4.62 -10.35
N ASN A 138 -8.74 3.58 -10.24
CA ASN A 138 -9.19 2.31 -9.66
C ASN A 138 -9.37 2.45 -8.15
N LEU A 139 -10.28 1.64 -7.60
CA LEU A 139 -10.34 1.36 -6.17
C LEU A 139 -9.84 -0.07 -5.95
N GLU A 140 -8.70 -0.21 -5.29
CA GLU A 140 -8.09 -1.49 -4.97
C GLU A 140 -8.25 -1.82 -3.48
N TYR A 141 -8.42 -3.10 -3.19
CA TYR A 141 -8.50 -3.59 -1.83
C TYR A 141 -7.50 -4.71 -1.58
N ASP A 142 -6.55 -4.43 -0.70
CA ASP A 142 -5.48 -5.33 -0.30
C ASP A 142 -5.77 -5.85 1.12
N PHE A 143 -6.03 -7.15 1.22
CA PHE A 143 -6.25 -7.80 2.50
C PHE A 143 -5.08 -8.71 2.86
N TYR A 144 -4.58 -8.56 4.09
CA TYR A 144 -3.58 -9.41 4.69
C TYR A 144 -4.11 -9.98 6.00
N SER A 145 -3.93 -11.29 6.20
CA SER A 145 -4.18 -11.87 7.51
C SER A 145 -3.09 -11.46 8.49
N ASN A 146 -3.47 -11.13 9.72
CA ASN A 146 -2.52 -10.89 10.82
C ASN A 146 -1.75 -12.14 11.26
N ILE A 147 -2.16 -13.31 10.78
CA ILE A 147 -1.56 -14.60 11.10
C ILE A 147 -1.25 -15.31 9.78
N ASP A 148 -0.06 -15.93 9.65
CA ASP A 148 0.18 -16.83 8.53
C ASP A 148 -0.63 -18.12 8.79
N PRO A 149 -1.67 -18.42 7.99
CA PRO A 149 -2.46 -19.63 8.19
C PRO A 149 -1.60 -20.90 8.06
N HIS A 150 -0.43 -20.84 7.42
CA HIS A 150 0.50 -21.96 7.37
C HIS A 150 1.18 -22.23 8.71
N ASP A 151 1.48 -21.19 9.50
CA ASP A 151 2.08 -21.35 10.83
C ASP A 151 1.07 -21.94 11.81
N GLU A 152 -0.19 -21.47 11.80
CA GLU A 152 -1.27 -22.08 12.60
C GLU A 152 -1.55 -23.52 12.18
N LEU A 153 -1.60 -23.82 10.88
CA LEU A 153 -1.79 -25.18 10.39
C LEU A 153 -0.61 -26.10 10.75
N ALA A 154 0.62 -25.58 10.79
CA ALA A 154 1.79 -26.34 11.22
C ALA A 154 1.71 -26.67 12.71
N GLU A 155 1.33 -25.71 13.56
CA GLU A 155 1.10 -25.93 14.99
C GLU A 155 -0.03 -26.93 15.23
N LEU A 156 -1.18 -26.75 14.58
CA LEU A 156 -2.32 -27.68 14.69
C LEU A 156 -1.97 -29.09 14.21
N ARG A 157 -1.19 -29.22 13.13
CA ARG A 157 -0.70 -30.54 12.66
C ARG A 157 0.29 -31.19 13.61
N SER A 158 1.01 -30.41 14.42
CA SER A 158 1.90 -30.95 15.45
C SER A 158 1.13 -31.53 16.66
N LEU A 159 -0.11 -31.06 16.87
CA LEU A 159 -1.00 -31.48 17.95
C LEU A 159 -1.83 -32.74 17.61
N ILE A 160 -1.96 -33.08 16.32
CA ILE A 160 -2.58 -34.35 15.90
C ILE A 160 -1.51 -35.44 16.05
N ALA A 161 -1.69 -36.30 17.06
CA ALA A 161 -0.86 -37.49 17.22
C ALA A 161 -0.90 -38.29 15.91
N ARG A 162 0.27 -38.51 15.30
CA ARG A 162 0.39 -39.47 14.20
C ARG A 162 0.20 -40.85 14.81
N ASP A 163 -1.00 -41.40 14.72
CA ASP A 163 -1.22 -42.82 14.98
C ASP A 163 -0.22 -43.59 14.10
N ARG A 164 0.64 -44.37 14.76
CA ARG A 164 1.64 -45.23 14.13
C ARG A 164 1.01 -46.51 13.66
#